data_AF-A0A1C4MR13-F1
#
_entry.id   AF-A0A1C4MR13-F1
#
_cell.length_a   1.000
_cell.length_b   1.000
_cell.length_c   1.000
_cell.angle_alpha   90.00
_cell.angle_beta   90.00
_cell.angle_gamma   90.00
#
_symmetry.space_group_name_H-M   'P 1'
#
loop_
_entity.id
_entity.type
_entity.pdbx_description
1 polymer ?
#
loop_
_entity_poly.entity_id
_entity_poly.type
_entity_poly.pdbx_seq_one_letter_code
_entity_poly.pdbx_strand_id
1 'polypeptide(L)'
;MSGTLAPSSPALPLCTPATARRGSGLPRMREAVEPVVRERIGVAGGHGFYPAPHRYALYLTPRRADALRVAVTVRLLGLAETLALVPLDGPGSPAYESLRRSYEATRRHYAGPLAVPALCDRWTGRVVSNHTPDILRDLHGRFGPGESAECGACALRPAALGAGTDRLEAAWDFAGAVPGTGPLDALAARLRHAPYVLGERLTAADVDAWSALVALGALPETGGAPHQALAT
;
A
#
# COMPACT_ATOMS: atom_id res chain seq x y z
N MET A 1 -75.77 -41.43 47.18
CA MET A 1 -74.71 -40.81 48.01
C MET A 1 -73.38 -41.14 47.37
N SER A 2 -72.56 -40.10 47.12
CA SER A 2 -71.13 -40.14 46.73
C SER A 2 -70.81 -40.86 45.41
N GLY A 3 -70.29 -40.25 44.35
CA GLY A 3 -69.29 -39.18 44.27
C GLY A 3 -68.02 -39.77 43.64
N THR A 4 -67.38 -39.04 42.70
CA THR A 4 -65.93 -39.04 42.35
C THR A 4 -65.64 -39.05 40.84
N LEU A 5 -65.40 -37.83 40.34
CA LEU A 5 -64.25 -37.32 39.56
C LEU A 5 -63.74 -38.04 38.29
N ALA A 6 -63.59 -37.20 37.26
CA ALA A 6 -62.89 -37.39 35.99
C ALA A 6 -61.40 -37.75 36.14
N PRO A 7 -60.72 -38.04 35.01
CA PRO A 7 -59.78 -37.01 34.56
C PRO A 7 -59.84 -36.65 33.06
N SER A 8 -59.60 -35.36 32.82
CA SER A 8 -59.32 -34.70 31.55
C SER A 8 -58.20 -35.36 30.73
N SER A 9 -58.43 -35.47 29.41
CA SER A 9 -57.37 -35.61 28.40
C SER A 9 -57.19 -34.27 27.67
N PRO A 10 -55.97 -33.72 27.59
CA PRO A 10 -55.71 -32.45 26.90
C PRO A 10 -55.62 -32.61 25.38
N ALA A 11 -56.26 -31.67 24.68
CA ALA A 11 -56.23 -31.49 23.24
C ALA A 11 -54.81 -31.15 22.74
N LEU A 12 -54.42 -31.77 21.62
CA LEU A 12 -53.18 -31.46 20.91
C LEU A 12 -53.28 -30.07 20.24
N PRO A 13 -52.24 -29.21 20.34
CA PRO A 13 -52.24 -27.92 19.69
C PRO A 13 -51.99 -28.06 18.17
N LEU A 14 -52.86 -27.42 17.40
CA LEU A 14 -52.77 -27.28 15.95
C LEU A 14 -51.51 -26.49 15.57
N CYS A 15 -50.75 -27.07 14.65
CA CYS A 15 -49.55 -26.50 14.04
C CYS A 15 -49.89 -25.18 13.31
N THR A 16 -49.31 -24.07 13.74
CA THR A 16 -49.33 -22.78 13.04
C THR A 16 -48.13 -22.71 12.07
N PRO A 17 -48.29 -22.25 10.82
CA PRO A 17 -47.16 -22.17 9.90
C PRO A 17 -46.22 -21.03 10.34
N ALA A 18 -44.97 -21.39 10.63
CA ALA A 18 -43.90 -20.45 10.93
C ALA A 18 -43.61 -19.59 9.69
N THR A 19 -43.74 -18.27 9.84
CA THR A 19 -43.33 -17.27 8.87
C THR A 19 -41.84 -17.41 8.59
N ALA A 20 -41.50 -17.79 7.35
CA ALA A 20 -40.14 -17.87 6.86
C ALA A 20 -39.49 -16.48 6.91
N ARG A 21 -38.68 -16.23 7.95
CA ARG A 21 -37.82 -15.06 8.05
C ARG A 21 -36.71 -15.23 7.01
N ARG A 22 -36.83 -14.56 5.86
CA ARG A 22 -35.72 -14.41 4.89
C ARG A 22 -34.59 -13.64 5.57
N GLY A 23 -33.69 -14.36 6.22
CA GLY A 23 -32.37 -13.86 6.60
C GLY A 23 -31.44 -13.90 5.40
N SER A 24 -31.68 -13.08 4.38
CA SER A 24 -30.68 -12.79 3.35
C SER A 24 -29.71 -11.74 3.89
N GLY A 25 -28.90 -12.14 4.86
CA GLY A 25 -27.70 -11.41 5.23
C GLY A 25 -26.52 -12.23 4.75
N LEU A 26 -26.01 -11.95 3.55
CA LEU A 26 -24.67 -12.40 3.18
C LEU A 26 -23.75 -12.01 4.34
N PRO A 27 -22.90 -12.93 4.85
CA PRO A 27 -21.97 -12.58 5.90
C PRO A 27 -21.17 -11.38 5.41
N ARG A 28 -21.20 -10.26 6.15
CA ARG A 28 -20.24 -9.17 5.93
C ARG A 28 -18.88 -9.84 5.94
N MET A 29 -18.23 -9.95 4.78
CA MET A 29 -16.81 -10.26 4.73
C MET A 29 -16.17 -9.25 5.65
N ARG A 30 -15.63 -9.74 6.78
CA ARG A 30 -14.71 -8.92 7.56
C ARG A 30 -13.59 -8.61 6.60
N GLU A 31 -13.55 -7.37 6.12
CA GLU A 31 -12.45 -6.85 5.34
C GLU A 31 -11.19 -7.13 6.16
N ALA A 32 -10.36 -8.04 5.64
CA ALA A 32 -9.22 -8.53 6.38
C ALA A 32 -8.24 -7.36 6.48
N VAL A 33 -8.04 -6.87 7.70
CA VAL A 33 -7.10 -5.78 7.95
C VAL A 33 -5.70 -6.25 7.54
N GLU A 34 -5.10 -5.51 6.61
CA GLU A 34 -3.73 -5.76 6.18
C GLU A 34 -2.79 -5.64 7.39
N PRO A 35 -1.92 -6.63 7.64
CA PRO A 35 -0.97 -6.52 8.73
C PRO A 35 0.01 -5.38 8.43
N VAL A 36 0.49 -4.68 9.46
CA VAL A 36 1.49 -3.62 9.27
C VAL A 36 2.84 -4.08 9.82
N VAL A 37 3.88 -4.04 9.00
CA VAL A 37 5.29 -4.25 9.36
C VAL A 37 6.03 -2.96 9.08
N ARG A 38 6.79 -2.45 10.05
CA ARG A 38 7.43 -1.12 9.99
C ARG A 38 8.91 -1.16 10.38
N GLU A 39 9.58 -2.28 10.15
CA GLU A 39 11.04 -2.31 10.36
C GLU A 39 11.71 -1.38 9.35
N ARG A 40 12.90 -0.89 9.72
CA ARG A 40 13.59 0.17 8.98
C ARG A 40 14.96 -0.29 8.51
N ILE A 41 15.36 0.22 7.35
CA ILE A 41 16.70 0.01 6.81
C ILE A 41 17.67 0.98 7.51
N GLY A 42 18.73 0.45 8.10
CA GLY A 42 19.70 1.24 8.83
C GLY A 42 20.58 0.43 9.78
N VAL A 43 21.54 1.15 10.37
CA VAL A 43 22.63 0.60 11.19
C VAL A 43 22.26 0.49 12.68
N ALA A 44 21.03 0.80 13.07
CA ALA A 44 20.66 0.85 14.48
C ALA A 44 20.47 -0.55 15.08
N GLY A 45 21.52 -1.02 15.75
CA GLY A 45 21.47 -1.88 16.94
C GLY A 45 20.86 -3.27 16.78
N GLY A 46 21.68 -4.25 16.39
CA GLY A 46 21.52 -5.64 16.83
C GLY A 46 21.27 -6.68 15.73
N HIS A 47 20.42 -6.40 14.74
CA HIS A 47 20.00 -7.38 13.71
C HIS A 47 19.80 -6.73 12.33
N GLY A 48 20.66 -5.76 11.98
CA GLY A 48 20.34 -4.69 11.03
C GLY A 48 20.05 -5.08 9.58
N PHE A 49 18.94 -4.57 9.06
CA PHE A 49 18.68 -4.41 7.64
C PHE A 49 19.58 -3.28 7.10
N TYR A 50 20.84 -3.58 6.81
CA TYR A 50 21.77 -2.61 6.22
C TYR A 50 21.59 -2.52 4.69
N PRO A 51 21.72 -1.31 4.11
CA PRO A 51 21.53 -1.09 2.68
C PRO A 51 22.65 -1.79 1.89
N ALA A 52 22.31 -2.89 1.24
CA ALA A 52 23.22 -3.65 0.38
C ALA A 52 22.59 -3.79 -1.01
N PRO A 53 23.37 -3.62 -2.09
CA PRO A 53 22.88 -3.88 -3.44
C PRO A 53 22.36 -5.30 -3.59
N HIS A 54 21.26 -5.46 -4.33
CA HIS A 54 20.58 -6.72 -4.65
C HIS A 54 20.08 -7.55 -3.46
N ARG A 55 20.18 -7.02 -2.24
CA ARG A 55 19.68 -7.67 -1.02
C ARG A 55 18.17 -7.58 -0.90
N TYR A 56 17.58 -6.46 -1.30
CA TYR A 56 16.15 -6.20 -1.10
C TYR A 56 15.35 -6.40 -2.38
N ALA A 57 14.12 -6.89 -2.21
CA ALA A 57 13.10 -6.98 -3.25
C ALA A 57 11.86 -6.18 -2.84
N LEU A 58 11.32 -5.42 -3.79
CA LEU A 58 10.07 -4.67 -3.64
C LEU A 58 8.98 -5.35 -4.45
N TYR A 59 7.99 -5.89 -3.76
CA TYR A 59 6.78 -6.44 -4.39
C TYR A 59 5.76 -5.32 -4.56
N LEU A 60 5.38 -5.07 -5.81
CA LEU A 60 4.57 -3.92 -6.23
C LEU A 60 3.43 -4.35 -7.14
N THR A 61 2.31 -3.62 -7.14
CA THR A 61 1.25 -3.80 -8.14
C THR A 61 0.97 -2.46 -8.83
N PRO A 62 0.84 -2.41 -10.17
CA PRO A 62 0.53 -1.17 -10.88
C PRO A 62 -0.88 -0.65 -10.55
N ARG A 63 -1.72 -1.48 -9.91
CA ARG A 63 -3.12 -1.15 -9.60
C ARG A 63 -3.29 -0.25 -8.38
N ARG A 64 -2.23 -0.04 -7.58
CA ARG A 64 -2.31 0.81 -6.38
C ARG A 64 -1.39 2.02 -6.49
N ALA A 65 -1.93 3.18 -6.11
CA ALA A 65 -1.22 4.46 -6.13
C ALA A 65 0.06 4.43 -5.28
N ASP A 66 0.01 3.81 -4.10
CA ASP A 66 1.13 3.70 -3.18
C ASP A 66 2.25 2.81 -3.71
N ALA A 67 1.92 1.70 -4.37
CA ALA A 67 2.92 0.87 -5.05
C ALA A 67 3.54 1.56 -6.27
N LEU A 68 2.75 2.31 -7.03
CA LEU A 68 3.23 3.11 -8.16
C LEU A 68 4.19 4.23 -7.70
N ARG A 69 3.85 4.91 -6.59
CA ARG A 69 4.69 5.92 -5.94
C ARG A 69 6.07 5.37 -5.59
N VAL A 70 6.13 4.15 -5.03
CA VAL A 70 7.39 3.46 -4.74
C VAL A 70 8.16 3.14 -6.02
N ALA A 71 7.50 2.60 -7.04
CA ALA A 71 8.15 2.24 -8.31
C ALA A 71 8.83 3.45 -8.97
N VAL A 72 8.11 4.58 -9.09
CA VAL A 72 8.64 5.81 -9.69
C VAL A 72 9.77 6.38 -8.86
N THR A 73 9.64 6.37 -7.53
CA THR A 73 10.72 6.81 -6.64
C THR A 73 11.99 5.98 -6.87
N VAL A 74 11.90 4.66 -6.93
CA VAL A 74 13.08 3.79 -7.21
C VAL A 74 13.75 4.17 -8.53
N ARG A 75 12.97 4.39 -9.60
CA ARG A 75 13.50 4.76 -10.92
C ARG A 75 14.17 6.14 -10.91
N LEU A 76 13.51 7.16 -10.34
CA LEU A 76 14.04 8.53 -10.26
C LEU A 76 15.29 8.63 -9.37
N LEU A 77 15.40 7.76 -8.37
CA LEU A 77 16.58 7.64 -7.52
C LEU A 77 17.73 6.85 -8.16
N GLY A 78 17.52 6.25 -9.35
CA GLY A 78 18.53 5.39 -9.99
C GLY A 78 18.75 4.05 -9.26
N LEU A 79 17.78 3.61 -8.45
CA LEU A 79 17.89 2.42 -7.60
C LEU A 79 17.37 1.14 -8.27
N ALA A 80 16.97 1.21 -9.54
CA ALA A 80 16.40 0.07 -10.27
C ALA A 80 17.37 -1.10 -10.39
N GLU A 81 18.67 -0.83 -10.50
CA GLU A 81 19.71 -1.87 -10.50
C GLU A 81 20.05 -2.33 -9.07
N THR A 82 19.85 -1.50 -8.06
CA THR A 82 20.19 -1.79 -6.67
C THR A 82 19.14 -2.67 -5.98
N LEU A 83 17.87 -2.52 -6.35
CA LEU A 83 16.72 -3.17 -5.72
C LEU A 83 15.96 -4.00 -6.76
N ALA A 84 15.62 -5.24 -6.43
CA ALA A 84 14.78 -6.04 -7.31
C ALA A 84 13.33 -5.53 -7.25
N LEU A 85 12.81 -4.99 -8.35
CA LEU A 85 11.37 -4.67 -8.48
C LEU A 85 10.63 -5.91 -8.98
N VAL A 86 9.70 -6.42 -8.18
CA VAL A 86 8.94 -7.64 -8.49
C VAL A 86 7.46 -7.27 -8.66
N PRO A 87 6.92 -7.32 -9.89
CA PRO A 87 5.49 -7.18 -10.10
C PRO A 87 4.75 -8.31 -9.38
N LEU A 88 3.75 -7.95 -8.59
CA LEU A 88 2.88 -8.90 -7.92
C LEU A 88 1.68 -9.17 -8.81
N ASP A 89 1.69 -10.35 -9.39
CA ASP A 89 0.55 -10.94 -10.09
C ASP A 89 -0.43 -11.58 -9.09
N GLY A 90 -1.54 -12.12 -9.61
CA GLY A 90 -2.55 -12.78 -8.81
C GLY A 90 -2.06 -14.03 -8.05
N PRO A 91 -2.92 -14.58 -7.17
CA PRO A 91 -2.63 -15.81 -6.43
C PRO A 91 -2.20 -16.97 -7.34
N GLY A 92 -1.23 -17.77 -6.88
CA GLY A 92 -0.67 -18.90 -7.64
C GLY A 92 0.51 -18.55 -8.55
N SER A 93 0.89 -17.26 -8.63
CA SER A 93 2.12 -16.86 -9.31
C SER A 93 3.36 -17.10 -8.40
N PRO A 94 4.55 -17.33 -8.98
CA PRO A 94 5.78 -17.47 -8.20
C PRO A 94 6.09 -16.24 -7.34
N ALA A 95 5.76 -15.03 -7.82
CA ALA A 95 5.90 -13.80 -7.06
C ALA A 95 4.98 -13.77 -5.84
N TYR A 96 3.71 -14.16 -6.03
CA TYR A 96 2.74 -14.24 -4.93
C TYR A 96 3.14 -15.25 -3.86
N GLU A 97 3.61 -16.44 -4.28
CA GLU A 97 4.10 -17.45 -3.34
C GLU A 97 5.36 -17.01 -2.60
N SER A 98 6.29 -16.33 -3.29
CA SER A 98 7.51 -15.81 -2.67
C SER A 98 7.21 -14.74 -1.62
N LEU A 99 6.25 -13.85 -1.91
CA LEU A 99 5.77 -12.87 -0.95
C LEU A 99 5.04 -13.53 0.23
N ARG A 100 4.21 -14.54 -0.03
CA ARG A 100 3.53 -15.33 1.01
C ARG A 100 4.53 -15.93 2.00
N ARG A 101 5.56 -16.61 1.50
CA ARG A 101 6.65 -17.18 2.32
C ARG A 101 7.35 -16.09 3.14
N SER A 102 7.53 -14.90 2.56
CA SER A 102 8.17 -13.79 3.26
C SER A 102 7.35 -13.30 4.45
N TYR A 103 6.03 -13.19 4.29
CA TYR A 103 5.14 -12.84 5.41
C TYR A 103 5.07 -13.94 6.48
N GLU A 104 5.05 -15.22 6.09
CA GLU A 104 5.08 -16.37 7.00
C GLU A 104 6.41 -16.45 7.79
N ALA A 105 7.53 -16.12 7.16
CA ALA A 105 8.83 -16.02 7.83
C ALA A 105 8.92 -14.82 8.79
N THR A 106 8.10 -13.79 8.56
CA THR A 106 8.04 -12.59 9.40
C THR A 106 7.11 -12.79 10.59
N ARG A 107 5.98 -13.47 10.39
CA ARG A 107 4.97 -13.73 11.41
C ARG A 107 4.56 -15.19 11.44
N ARG A 108 4.67 -15.80 12.62
CA ARG A 108 4.25 -17.18 12.84
C ARG A 108 2.76 -17.35 12.55
N HIS A 109 2.41 -18.40 11.81
CA HIS A 109 1.02 -18.74 11.43
C HIS A 109 0.28 -17.63 10.68
N TYR A 110 0.97 -16.92 9.78
CA TYR A 110 0.38 -15.86 9.01
C TYR A 110 -0.55 -16.37 7.89
N ALA A 111 -1.85 -16.15 8.04
CA ALA A 111 -2.88 -16.48 7.04
C ALA A 111 -3.58 -15.23 6.45
N GLY A 112 -2.99 -14.04 6.66
CA GLY A 112 -3.60 -12.76 6.27
C GLY A 112 -3.42 -12.37 4.79
N PRO A 113 -3.98 -11.22 4.38
CA PRO A 113 -3.82 -10.67 3.04
C PRO A 113 -2.42 -10.07 2.82
N LEU A 114 -1.81 -10.36 1.67
CA LEU A 114 -0.48 -9.84 1.32
C LEU A 114 -0.58 -8.36 0.94
N ALA A 115 -0.27 -7.48 1.89
CA ALA A 115 -0.23 -6.05 1.65
C ALA A 115 0.93 -5.70 0.71
N VAL A 116 0.66 -4.83 -0.25
CA VAL A 116 1.66 -4.22 -1.15
C VAL A 116 1.47 -2.70 -1.18
N PRO A 117 2.55 -1.91 -1.30
CA PRO A 117 3.94 -2.31 -1.53
C PRO A 117 4.59 -3.04 -0.35
N ALA A 118 5.42 -4.04 -0.64
CA ALA A 118 6.14 -4.81 0.39
C ALA A 118 7.64 -4.90 0.09
N LEU A 119 8.44 -4.37 1.00
CA LEU A 119 9.90 -4.45 1.00
C LEU A 119 10.33 -5.70 1.76
N CYS A 120 10.98 -6.62 1.05
CA CYS A 120 11.47 -7.88 1.59
C CYS A 120 12.99 -7.94 1.53
N ASP A 121 13.61 -8.48 2.58
CA ASP A 121 15.03 -8.81 2.61
C ASP A 121 15.20 -10.24 2.05
N ARG A 122 15.88 -10.37 0.91
CA ARG A 122 16.08 -11.66 0.24
C ARG A 122 17.02 -12.59 1.01
N TRP A 123 17.88 -12.04 1.87
CA TRP A 123 18.83 -12.85 2.63
C TRP A 123 18.17 -13.52 3.83
N THR A 124 17.31 -12.79 4.55
CA THR A 124 16.56 -13.34 5.68
C THR A 124 15.22 -13.95 5.25
N GLY A 125 14.75 -13.63 4.05
CA GLY A 125 13.45 -14.04 3.52
C GLY A 125 12.28 -13.40 4.27
N ARG A 126 12.47 -12.22 4.90
CA ARG A 126 11.45 -11.55 5.72
C ARG A 126 10.98 -10.25 5.10
N VAL A 127 9.74 -9.87 5.41
CA VAL A 127 9.21 -8.54 5.14
C VAL A 127 9.88 -7.57 6.12
N VAL A 128 10.56 -6.57 5.59
CA VAL A 128 11.13 -5.45 6.33
C VAL A 128 10.04 -4.43 6.61
N SER A 129 9.36 -3.98 5.57
CA SER A 129 8.30 -2.98 5.72
C SER A 129 7.26 -3.15 4.64
N ASN A 130 6.00 -2.92 5.01
CA ASN A 130 4.91 -2.71 4.06
C ASN A 130 4.21 -1.37 4.31
N HIS A 131 4.88 -0.47 5.05
CA HIS A 131 4.41 0.87 5.33
C HIS A 131 5.08 1.85 4.37
N THR A 132 4.34 2.25 3.33
CA THR A 132 4.82 3.06 2.20
C THR A 132 5.64 4.30 2.63
N PRO A 133 5.21 5.13 3.61
CA PRO A 133 6.02 6.27 4.04
C PRO A 133 7.39 5.90 4.61
N ASP A 134 7.48 4.78 5.35
CA ASP A 134 8.74 4.32 5.91
C ASP A 134 9.66 3.75 4.82
N ILE A 135 9.10 3.00 3.87
CA ILE A 135 9.83 2.50 2.69
C ILE A 135 10.43 3.67 1.91
N LEU A 136 9.61 4.66 1.56
CA LEU A 136 10.07 5.83 0.80
C LEU A 136 11.14 6.61 1.57
N ARG A 137 10.97 6.82 2.88
CA ARG A 137 11.99 7.50 3.70
C ARG A 137 13.32 6.77 3.69
N ASP A 138 13.30 5.43 3.73
CA ASP A 138 14.51 4.62 3.65
C ASP A 138 15.15 4.66 2.26
N LEU A 139 14.36 4.66 1.18
CA LEU A 139 14.86 4.80 -0.20
C LEU A 139 15.60 6.14 -0.41
N HIS A 140 15.03 7.25 0.08
CA HIS A 140 15.64 8.57 -0.04
C HIS A 140 16.96 8.69 0.75
N GLY A 141 17.06 8.05 1.92
CA GLY A 141 18.14 8.30 2.87
C GLY A 141 19.21 7.23 3.01
N ARG A 142 18.96 5.98 2.57
CA ARG A 142 19.83 4.83 2.89
C ARG A 142 20.48 4.16 1.69
N PHE A 143 19.92 4.33 0.49
CA PHE A 143 20.46 3.72 -0.74
C PHE A 143 21.14 4.71 -1.68
N GLY A 144 21.20 5.99 -1.32
CA GLY A 144 21.94 6.99 -2.08
C GLY A 144 23.47 6.78 -2.01
N PRO A 145 24.23 7.15 -3.06
CA PRO A 145 25.68 7.17 -3.03
C PRO A 145 26.13 8.08 -1.87
N GLY A 146 26.97 7.53 -0.99
CA GLY A 146 27.52 8.28 0.14
C GLY A 146 28.30 9.50 -0.36
N GLU A 147 27.91 10.69 0.13
CA GLU A 147 28.58 12.00 0.08
C GLU A 147 29.21 12.50 -1.23
N SER A 148 29.17 11.75 -2.32
CA SER A 148 29.82 12.10 -3.58
C SER A 148 28.87 11.88 -4.75
N ALA A 149 28.81 12.90 -5.60
CA ALA A 149 27.95 13.09 -6.77
C ALA A 149 26.60 13.74 -6.46
N GLU A 150 26.33 14.79 -7.22
CA GLU A 150 25.07 15.49 -7.40
C GLU A 150 23.92 14.46 -7.60
N CYS A 151 23.32 14.01 -6.50
CA CYS A 151 22.55 12.77 -6.48
C CYS A 151 21.05 13.00 -6.67
N GLY A 152 20.39 12.14 -7.48
CA GLY A 152 18.93 12.06 -7.60
C GLY A 152 18.19 11.83 -6.26
N ALA A 153 18.85 11.24 -5.25
CA ALA A 153 18.32 11.07 -3.89
C ALA A 153 18.27 12.35 -3.07
N CYS A 154 19.27 13.23 -3.23
CA CYS A 154 19.22 14.58 -2.67
C CYS A 154 18.21 15.47 -3.42
N ALA A 155 17.87 15.13 -4.67
CA ALA A 155 16.99 15.93 -5.50
C ALA A 155 15.50 15.78 -5.12
N LEU A 156 15.02 14.56 -4.84
CA LEU A 156 13.58 14.36 -4.58
C LEU A 156 13.14 14.81 -3.19
N ARG A 157 14.00 14.72 -2.18
CA ARG A 157 13.67 15.17 -0.82
C ARG A 157 14.77 16.05 -0.23
N PRO A 158 14.95 17.27 -0.76
CA PRO A 158 15.92 18.22 -0.21
C PRO A 158 15.60 18.53 1.25
N ALA A 159 16.62 18.63 2.11
CA ALA A 159 16.44 18.88 3.54
C ALA A 159 15.59 20.14 3.82
N ALA A 160 15.78 21.21 3.03
CA ALA A 160 15.03 22.46 3.13
C ALA A 160 13.52 22.30 2.84
N LEU A 161 13.13 21.31 2.03
CA LEU A 161 11.74 21.07 1.63
C LEU A 161 11.09 19.92 2.41
N GLY A 162 11.86 19.16 3.20
CA GLY A 162 11.38 17.96 3.89
C GLY A 162 10.10 18.18 4.71
N ALA A 163 10.04 19.25 5.51
CA ALA A 163 8.87 19.59 6.31
C ALA A 163 7.66 20.08 5.47
N GLY A 164 7.91 20.61 4.27
CA GLY A 164 6.86 20.92 3.30
C GLY A 164 6.29 19.65 2.66
N THR A 165 7.17 18.72 2.30
CA THR A 165 6.79 17.39 1.78
C THR A 165 6.00 16.61 2.82
N ASP A 166 6.45 16.54 4.09
CA ASP A 166 5.71 15.85 5.16
C ASP A 166 4.32 16.44 5.37
N ARG A 167 4.18 17.77 5.32
CA ARG A 167 2.88 18.43 5.44
C ARG A 167 1.96 18.13 4.28
N LEU A 168 2.47 18.12 3.05
CA LEU A 168 1.68 17.77 1.87
C LEU A 168 1.27 16.29 1.89
N GLU A 169 2.19 15.39 2.22
CA GLU A 169 1.91 13.96 2.37
C GLU A 169 0.84 13.69 3.44
N ALA A 170 0.85 14.44 4.55
CA ALA A 170 -0.17 14.33 5.59
C ALA A 170 -1.51 15.02 5.21
N ALA A 171 -1.48 16.07 4.39
CA ALA A 171 -2.66 16.83 4.01
C ALA A 171 -3.39 16.26 2.79
N TRP A 172 -2.69 15.46 1.97
CA TRP A 172 -3.22 14.88 0.76
C TRP A 172 -3.73 13.46 0.98
N ASP A 173 -4.98 13.37 1.42
CA ASP A 173 -5.78 12.17 1.20
C ASP A 173 -6.46 12.26 -0.17
N PHE A 174 -5.73 11.89 -1.22
CA PHE A 174 -6.31 11.78 -2.55
C PHE A 174 -7.20 10.54 -2.72
N ALA A 175 -7.28 9.65 -1.72
CA ALA A 175 -8.16 8.50 -1.79
C ALA A 175 -9.62 8.97 -1.79
N GLY A 176 -10.24 8.99 -2.97
CA GLY A 176 -11.59 9.50 -3.17
C GLY A 176 -11.70 10.99 -3.48
N ALA A 177 -10.59 11.68 -3.78
CA ALA A 177 -10.64 13.06 -4.26
C ALA A 177 -11.32 13.14 -5.64
N VAL A 178 -12.34 13.98 -5.76
CA VAL A 178 -13.07 14.22 -7.02
C VAL A 178 -12.61 15.55 -7.63
N PRO A 179 -12.46 15.68 -8.96
CA PRO A 179 -12.15 16.96 -9.60
C PRO A 179 -13.10 18.08 -9.12
N GLY A 180 -12.54 19.25 -8.79
CA GLY A 180 -13.30 20.37 -8.20
C GLY A 180 -13.52 20.26 -6.68
N THR A 181 -12.75 19.41 -5.99
CA THR A 181 -12.67 19.38 -4.53
C THR A 181 -11.34 19.94 -4.03
N GLY A 182 -11.33 20.40 -2.77
CA GLY A 182 -10.25 21.21 -2.18
C GLY A 182 -8.81 20.75 -2.49
N PRO A 183 -8.43 19.46 -2.33
CA PRO A 183 -7.06 19.02 -2.58
C PRO A 183 -6.62 19.16 -4.04
N LEU A 184 -7.50 18.86 -5.00
CA LEU A 184 -7.20 18.96 -6.43
C LEU A 184 -7.17 20.41 -6.91
N ASP A 185 -8.06 21.27 -6.40
CA ASP A 185 -8.04 22.70 -6.71
C ASP A 185 -6.80 23.39 -6.12
N ALA A 186 -6.39 23.01 -4.92
CA ALA A 186 -5.16 23.48 -4.31
C ALA A 186 -3.92 23.06 -5.12
N LEU A 187 -3.89 21.81 -5.60
CA LEU A 187 -2.84 21.34 -6.49
C LEU A 187 -2.82 22.13 -7.81
N ALA A 188 -3.98 22.30 -8.45
CA ALA A 188 -4.12 23.04 -9.69
C ALA A 188 -3.69 24.51 -9.53
N ALA A 189 -4.06 25.17 -8.43
CA ALA A 189 -3.63 26.53 -8.15
C ALA A 189 -2.11 26.65 -8.01
N ARG A 190 -1.45 25.69 -7.34
CA ARG A 190 0.02 25.68 -7.22
C ARG A 190 0.70 25.51 -8.58
N LEU A 191 0.23 24.57 -9.39
CA LEU A 191 0.82 24.26 -10.70
C LEU A 191 0.58 25.36 -11.75
N ARG A 192 -0.31 26.33 -11.50
CA ARG A 192 -0.42 27.54 -12.33
C ARG A 192 0.73 28.53 -12.11
N HIS A 193 1.36 28.49 -10.93
CA HIS A 193 2.38 29.45 -10.53
C HIS A 193 3.80 28.89 -10.59
N ALA A 194 3.96 27.57 -10.55
CA ALA A 194 5.25 26.90 -10.58
C ALA A 194 5.15 25.58 -11.37
N PRO A 195 6.23 25.16 -12.03
CA PRO A 195 6.23 23.92 -12.82
C PRO A 195 6.11 22.64 -11.96
N TYR A 196 6.45 22.72 -10.66
CA TYR A 196 6.36 21.61 -9.72
C TYR A 196 5.60 22.02 -8.44
N VAL A 197 5.12 21.02 -7.71
CA VAL A 197 4.30 21.18 -6.50
C VAL A 197 4.98 22.09 -5.47
N LEU A 198 6.28 21.94 -5.26
CA LEU A 198 7.05 22.67 -4.25
C LEU A 198 8.00 23.74 -4.85
N GLY A 199 7.80 24.14 -6.11
CA GLY A 199 8.55 25.22 -6.75
C GLY A 199 9.12 24.84 -8.12
N GLU A 200 10.41 25.12 -8.32
CA GLU A 200 11.08 25.01 -9.63
C GLU A 200 11.75 23.65 -9.90
N ARG A 201 11.68 22.71 -8.95
CA ARG A 201 12.32 21.39 -9.09
C ARG A 201 11.36 20.27 -8.73
N LEU A 202 11.53 19.14 -9.43
CA LEU A 202 10.85 17.88 -9.12
C LEU A 202 11.21 17.40 -7.71
N THR A 203 10.20 17.09 -6.92
CA THR A 203 10.30 16.57 -5.55
C THR A 203 9.44 15.34 -5.35
N ALA A 204 9.57 14.67 -4.20
CA ALA A 204 8.69 13.59 -3.78
C ALA A 204 7.21 14.02 -3.77
N ALA A 205 6.91 15.29 -3.48
CA ALA A 205 5.53 15.79 -3.52
C ALA A 205 4.93 15.73 -4.94
N ASP A 206 5.75 15.88 -5.98
CA ASP A 206 5.29 15.72 -7.37
C ASP A 206 4.98 14.25 -7.69
N VAL A 207 5.80 13.32 -7.20
CA VAL A 207 5.56 11.88 -7.34
C VAL A 207 4.26 11.48 -6.65
N ASP A 208 3.99 12.05 -5.47
CA ASP A 208 2.77 11.81 -4.69
C ASP A 208 1.53 12.28 -5.46
N ALA A 209 1.55 13.53 -5.93
CA ALA A 209 0.49 14.12 -6.72
C ALA A 209 0.25 13.34 -8.03
N TRP A 210 1.31 13.00 -8.76
CA TRP A 210 1.21 12.23 -10.00
C TRP A 210 0.61 10.83 -9.76
N SER A 211 1.09 10.09 -8.75
CA SER A 211 0.59 8.74 -8.45
C SER A 211 -0.89 8.74 -8.07
N ALA A 212 -1.32 9.77 -7.34
CA ALA A 212 -2.72 9.98 -7.01
C ALA A 212 -3.59 10.27 -8.25
N LEU A 213 -3.12 11.16 -9.15
CA LEU A 213 -3.83 11.48 -10.39
C LEU A 213 -3.97 10.27 -11.32
N VAL A 214 -2.93 9.42 -11.43
CA VAL A 214 -2.99 8.15 -12.15
C VAL A 214 -4.08 7.24 -11.56
N ALA A 215 -4.12 7.10 -10.23
CA ALA A 215 -5.08 6.22 -9.56
C ALA A 215 -6.53 6.71 -9.67
N LEU A 216 -6.73 8.03 -9.81
CA LEU A 216 -8.03 8.63 -10.10
C LEU A 216 -8.46 8.45 -11.57
N GLY A 217 -7.59 7.91 -12.44
CA GLY A 217 -7.82 7.87 -13.88
C GLY A 217 -7.89 9.27 -14.51
N ALA A 218 -7.33 10.27 -13.83
CA ALA A 218 -7.41 11.68 -14.24
C ALA A 218 -6.39 12.05 -15.32
N LEU A 219 -5.41 11.18 -15.57
CA LEU A 219 -4.48 11.36 -16.68
C LEU A 219 -5.03 10.64 -17.92
N PRO A 220 -5.01 11.29 -19.10
CA PRO A 220 -5.44 10.64 -20.32
C PRO A 220 -4.63 9.34 -20.50
N GLU A 221 -5.30 8.27 -20.94
CA GLU A 221 -4.66 7.08 -21.50
C GLU A 221 -3.63 7.61 -22.52
N THR A 222 -2.36 7.63 -22.13
CA THR A 222 -1.32 8.11 -23.02
C THR A 222 -1.34 7.12 -24.18
N GLY A 223 -1.64 7.59 -25.39
CA GLY A 223 -1.73 6.79 -26.62
C GLY A 223 -0.38 6.21 -27.08
N GLY A 224 0.42 5.69 -26.15
CA GLY A 224 1.64 4.93 -26.37
C GLY A 224 1.55 3.63 -25.56
N ALA A 225 2.06 2.56 -26.14
CA ALA A 225 2.11 1.18 -25.63
C ALA A 225 2.16 1.03 -24.09
N PRO A 226 1.61 -0.08 -23.53
CA PRO A 226 1.46 -0.28 -22.09
C PRO A 226 2.72 0.09 -21.32
N HIS A 227 2.53 0.95 -20.32
CA HIS A 227 3.56 1.57 -19.49
C HIS A 227 4.63 0.54 -19.06
N GLN A 228 5.78 0.53 -19.75
CA GLN A 228 6.90 -0.37 -19.48
C GLN A 228 7.65 -0.03 -18.17
N ALA A 229 7.04 0.71 -17.24
CA ALA A 229 7.71 1.11 -16.00
C ALA A 229 8.07 -0.09 -15.09
N LEU A 230 7.43 -1.24 -15.30
CA LEU A 230 7.65 -2.49 -14.57
C LEU A 230 8.35 -3.58 -15.40
N ALA A 231 8.70 -3.31 -16.66
CA ALA A 231 9.37 -4.27 -17.52
C ALA A 231 10.82 -3.82 -17.78
N THR A 232 11.74 -4.70 -17.41
CA THR A 232 13.21 -4.56 -17.44
C THR A 232 13.80 -3.76 -16.28
#